data_AF-A0A7S2U2U4-F1
#
_entry.id   AF-A0A7S2U2U4-F1
#
_cell.length_a   1.000
_cell.length_b   1.000
_cell.length_c   1.000
_cell.angle_alpha   90.00
_cell.angle_beta   90.00
_cell.angle_gamma   90.00
#
_symmetry.space_group_name_H-M   'P 1'
#
loop_
_entity.id
_entity.type
_entity.pdbx_description
1 polymer ?
#
loop_
_entity_poly.entity_id
_entity_poly.type
_entity_poly.pdbx_seq_one_letter_code
_entity_poly.pdbx_strand_id
1 'polypeptide(L)'
;KEELKKPLRQMRECIKKVATAIEDARLPIDVDDFVDQFKPSMMDIVFAWVKGAKFVDICKLTDIFEGTIIRCIRRLEELLRQMASAAKLIGNSDLEEKFQEGIKKLKRDIIFAASLYL
;
A
#
# COMPACT_ATOMS: atom_id res chain seq x y z
N LYS A 1 -10.72 -0.75 13.61
CA LYS A 1 -11.26 -0.18 12.35
C LYS A 1 -11.15 1.34 12.30
N GLU A 2 -11.31 2.07 13.42
CA GLU A 2 -11.04 3.53 13.49
C GLU A 2 -9.66 3.96 12.95
N GLU A 3 -8.60 3.20 13.28
CA GLU A 3 -7.21 3.57 12.96
C GLU A 3 -6.94 3.74 11.45
N LEU A 4 -7.65 3.00 10.59
CA LEU A 4 -7.47 3.05 9.13
C LEU A 4 -8.38 4.09 8.45
N LYS A 5 -9.45 4.55 9.12
CA LYS A 5 -10.36 5.56 8.58
C LYS A 5 -9.68 6.91 8.41
N LYS A 6 -8.84 7.32 9.38
CA LYS A 6 -8.13 8.60 9.33
C LYS A 6 -7.13 8.66 8.16
N PRO A 7 -6.21 7.70 7.99
CA PRO A 7 -5.33 7.64 6.82
C PRO A 7 -6.08 7.59 5.49
N LEU A 8 -7.15 6.79 5.41
CA LEU A 8 -7.95 6.69 4.18
C LEU A 8 -8.59 8.05 3.80
N ARG A 9 -9.11 8.78 4.79
CA ARG A 9 -9.66 10.12 4.57
C ARG A 9 -8.58 11.09 4.09
N GLN A 10 -7.42 11.12 4.74
CA GLN A 10 -6.30 11.99 4.35
C GLN A 10 -5.80 11.68 2.94
N MET A 11 -5.71 10.39 2.58
CA MET A 11 -5.35 9.97 1.23
C MET A 11 -6.36 10.47 0.19
N ARG A 12 -7.67 10.30 0.45
CA ARG A 12 -8.73 10.79 -0.45
C ARG A 12 -8.71 12.30 -0.61
N GLU A 13 -8.50 13.05 0.47
CA GLU A 13 -8.34 14.51 0.40
C GLU A 13 -7.13 14.92 -0.45
N CYS A 14 -6.02 14.17 -0.36
CA CYS A 14 -4.83 14.42 -1.18
C CYS A 14 -5.08 14.11 -2.66
N ILE A 15 -5.71 12.96 -2.96
CA ILE A 15 -6.08 12.56 -4.34
C ILE A 15 -7.00 13.62 -4.96
N LYS A 16 -8.00 14.11 -4.23
CA LYS A 16 -8.90 15.16 -4.72
C LYS A 16 -8.15 16.45 -5.05
N LYS A 17 -7.21 16.89 -4.20
CA LYS A 17 -6.37 18.06 -4.48
C LYS A 17 -5.56 17.91 -5.75
N VAL A 18 -5.00 16.71 -5.99
CA VAL A 18 -4.26 16.42 -7.22
C VAL A 18 -5.20 16.45 -8.42
N ALA A 19 -6.39 15.84 -8.33
CA ALA A 19 -7.36 15.81 -9.42
C ALA A 19 -7.83 17.22 -9.81
N THR A 20 -8.16 18.07 -8.83
CA THR A 20 -8.51 19.48 -9.06
C THR A 20 -7.37 20.24 -9.74
N ALA A 21 -6.12 20.03 -9.31
CA ALA A 21 -4.98 20.69 -9.95
C ALA A 21 -4.77 20.24 -11.41
N ILE A 22 -5.10 18.99 -11.75
CA ILE A 22 -5.06 18.47 -13.12
C ILE A 22 -6.19 19.10 -13.97
N GLU A 23 -7.39 19.23 -13.40
CA GLU A 23 -8.52 19.92 -14.02
C GLU A 23 -8.22 21.40 -14.28
N ASP A 24 -7.64 22.11 -13.31
CA ASP A 24 -7.20 23.51 -13.43
C ASP A 24 -6.15 23.68 -14.54
N ALA A 25 -5.31 22.66 -14.76
CA ALA A 25 -4.35 22.61 -15.86
C ALA A 25 -4.99 22.29 -17.23
N ARG A 26 -6.33 22.17 -17.29
CA ARG A 26 -7.12 21.87 -18.49
C ARG A 26 -6.80 20.53 -19.14
N LEU A 27 -6.34 19.57 -18.34
CA LEU A 27 -6.17 18.20 -18.78
C LEU A 27 -7.51 17.46 -18.69
N PRO A 28 -7.87 16.64 -19.69
CA PRO A 28 -9.12 15.89 -19.67
C PRO A 28 -9.04 14.77 -18.62
N ILE A 29 -9.58 15.05 -17.43
CA ILE A 29 -9.68 14.10 -16.33
C ILE A 29 -11.11 14.13 -15.78
N ASP A 30 -11.64 12.95 -15.46
CA ASP A 30 -12.82 12.84 -14.61
C ASP A 30 -12.34 12.63 -13.17
N VAL A 31 -12.70 13.58 -12.29
CA VAL A 31 -12.24 13.61 -10.90
C VAL A 31 -12.75 12.42 -10.11
N ASP A 32 -13.99 12.00 -10.35
CA ASP A 32 -14.61 10.90 -9.63
C ASP A 32 -14.00 9.57 -10.08
N ASP A 33 -13.83 9.37 -11.40
CA ASP A 33 -13.13 8.20 -11.94
C ASP A 33 -11.68 8.11 -11.46
N PHE A 34 -10.98 9.24 -11.33
CA PHE A 34 -9.61 9.27 -10.80
C PHE A 34 -9.56 8.84 -9.33
N VAL A 35 -10.51 9.30 -8.52
CA VAL A 35 -10.60 8.93 -7.10
C VAL A 35 -10.95 7.44 -6.94
N ASP A 36 -11.84 6.92 -7.78
CA ASP A 36 -12.33 5.53 -7.69
C ASP A 36 -11.29 4.47 -8.09
N GLN A 37 -10.20 4.86 -8.75
CA GLN A 37 -9.05 3.99 -8.99
C GLN A 37 -8.37 3.53 -7.69
N PHE A 38 -8.50 4.27 -6.59
CA PHE A 38 -7.84 3.99 -5.32
C PHE A 38 -8.74 3.18 -4.37
N LYS A 39 -8.74 1.85 -4.56
CA LYS A 39 -9.59 0.93 -3.79
C LYS A 39 -8.99 0.58 -2.42
N PRO A 40 -9.73 0.74 -1.30
CA PRO A 40 -9.22 0.44 0.04
C PRO A 40 -9.30 -1.05 0.43
N SER A 41 -9.72 -1.94 -0.48
CA SER A 41 -9.99 -3.36 -0.18
C SER A 41 -8.80 -4.12 0.43
N MET A 42 -7.57 -3.73 0.09
CA MET A 42 -6.35 -4.36 0.60
C MET A 42 -5.87 -3.78 1.95
N MET A 43 -6.43 -2.66 2.42
CA MET A 43 -5.94 -1.97 3.61
C MET A 43 -6.04 -2.85 4.87
N ASP A 44 -7.21 -3.45 5.12
CA ASP A 44 -7.42 -4.31 6.29
C ASP A 44 -6.56 -5.58 6.23
N ILE A 45 -6.38 -6.15 5.04
CA ILE A 45 -5.56 -7.34 4.79
C ILE A 45 -4.10 -7.08 5.13
N VAL A 46 -3.51 -6.02 4.57
CA VAL A 46 -2.11 -5.66 4.80
C VAL A 46 -1.90 -5.29 6.26
N PHE A 47 -2.85 -4.59 6.88
CA PHE A 47 -2.75 -4.22 8.28
C PHE A 47 -2.76 -5.43 9.23
N ALA A 48 -3.64 -6.40 8.97
CA ALA A 48 -3.64 -7.67 9.71
C ALA A 48 -2.33 -8.44 9.50
N TRP A 49 -1.78 -8.43 8.28
CA TRP A 49 -0.50 -9.06 7.97
C TRP A 49 0.66 -8.45 8.76
N VAL A 50 0.81 -7.13 8.78
CA VAL A 50 1.93 -6.51 9.53
C VAL A 50 1.75 -6.61 11.05
N LYS A 51 0.54 -6.88 11.54
CA LYS A 51 0.26 -7.22 12.95
C LYS A 51 0.50 -8.69 13.30
N GLY A 52 0.92 -9.53 12.35
CA GLY A 52 1.30 -10.92 12.60
C GLY A 52 0.20 -11.96 12.41
N ALA A 53 -0.94 -11.62 11.77
CA ALA A 53 -2.00 -12.59 11.48
C ALA A 53 -1.51 -13.75 10.60
N LYS A 54 -1.96 -15.00 10.79
CA LYS A 54 -1.54 -16.09 9.89
C LYS A 54 -2.13 -15.88 8.50
N PHE A 55 -1.42 -16.33 7.46
CA PHE A 55 -1.90 -16.17 6.07
C PHE A 55 -3.28 -16.79 5.85
N VAL A 56 -3.53 -17.95 6.47
CA VAL A 56 -4.84 -18.62 6.43
C VAL A 56 -5.97 -17.76 7.00
N ASP A 57 -5.69 -16.96 8.04
CA ASP A 57 -6.71 -16.09 8.65
C ASP A 57 -6.99 -14.90 7.73
N ILE A 58 -5.95 -14.38 7.06
CA ILE A 58 -6.10 -13.33 6.06
C ILE A 58 -6.95 -13.78 4.87
N CYS A 59 -6.73 -15.00 4.39
CA CYS A 59 -7.49 -15.56 3.26
C CYS A 59 -8.98 -15.72 3.60
N LYS A 60 -9.34 -15.83 4.89
CA LYS A 60 -10.74 -15.88 5.34
C LYS A 60 -11.39 -14.51 5.49
N LEU A 61 -10.62 -13.42 5.49
CA LEU A 61 -11.14 -12.05 5.64
C LEU A 61 -11.65 -11.48 4.31
N THR A 62 -11.39 -12.14 3.19
CA THR A 62 -11.66 -11.61 1.85
C THR A 62 -11.89 -12.73 0.85
N ASP A 63 -12.67 -12.46 -0.19
CA ASP A 63 -12.86 -13.37 -1.32
C ASP A 63 -11.80 -13.19 -2.42
N ILE A 64 -10.76 -12.38 -2.18
CA ILE A 64 -9.64 -12.18 -3.11
C ILE A 64 -8.75 -13.42 -3.12
N PHE A 65 -8.45 -13.94 -4.31
CA PHE A 65 -7.52 -15.04 -4.49
C PHE A 65 -6.15 -14.81 -3.83
N GLU A 66 -5.63 -15.84 -3.18
CA GLU A 66 -4.41 -15.83 -2.38
C GLU A 66 -3.19 -15.38 -3.19
N GLY A 67 -3.09 -15.85 -4.45
CA GLY A 67 -2.03 -15.45 -5.36
C GLY A 67 -2.05 -13.94 -5.68
N THR A 68 -3.23 -13.33 -5.72
CA THR A 68 -3.36 -11.88 -5.90
C THR A 68 -2.93 -11.14 -4.63
N ILE A 69 -3.28 -11.64 -3.44
CA ILE A 69 -2.81 -11.08 -2.17
C ILE A 69 -1.28 -11.09 -2.09
N ILE A 70 -0.66 -12.24 -2.41
CA ILE A 70 0.80 -12.40 -2.43
C ILE A 70 1.44 -11.40 -3.40
N ARG A 71 0.93 -11.33 -4.65
CA ARG A 71 1.44 -10.39 -5.66
C ARG A 71 1.32 -8.93 -5.21
N CYS A 72 0.18 -8.53 -4.64
CA CYS A 72 -0.04 -7.18 -4.15
C CYS A 72 0.91 -6.82 -3.01
N ILE A 73 1.16 -7.73 -2.07
CA ILE A 73 2.08 -7.49 -0.94
C ILE A 73 3.53 -7.42 -1.43
N ARG A 74 3.95 -8.26 -2.37
CA ARG A 74 5.30 -8.16 -2.98
C ARG A 74 5.47 -6.84 -3.74
N ARG A 75 4.45 -6.40 -4.49
CA ARG A 75 4.46 -5.09 -5.17
C ARG A 75 4.51 -3.93 -4.17
N LEU A 76 3.80 -4.05 -3.05
CA LEU A 76 3.84 -3.04 -1.98
C LEU A 76 5.23 -2.98 -1.34
N GLU A 77 5.91 -4.11 -1.15
CA GLU A 77 7.29 -4.15 -0.64
C GLU A 77 8.24 -3.36 -1.52
N GLU A 78 8.14 -3.55 -2.83
CA GLU A 78 8.97 -2.86 -3.81
C GLU A 78 8.69 -1.35 -3.83
N LEU A 79 7.42 -0.95 -3.74
CA LEU A 79 7.03 0.44 -3.57
C LEU A 79 7.67 1.05 -2.30
N LEU A 80 7.62 0.36 -1.16
CA LEU A 80 8.24 0.85 0.08
C LEU A 80 9.76 1.03 -0.06
N ARG A 81 10.45 0.16 -0.81
CA ARG A 81 11.88 0.33 -1.10
C ARG A 81 12.16 1.58 -1.92
N GLN A 82 11.36 1.84 -2.94
CA GLN A 82 11.47 3.04 -3.77
C GLN A 82 11.24 4.30 -2.92
N MET A 83 10.24 4.27 -2.04
CA MET A 83 9.95 5.36 -1.10
C MET A 83 11.08 5.58 -0.08
N ALA A 84 11.70 4.52 0.44
CA ALA A 84 12.86 4.63 1.33
C ALA A 84 14.05 5.28 0.61
N SER A 85 14.31 4.88 -0.64
CA SER A 85 15.37 5.48 -1.46
C SER A 85 15.09 6.96 -1.75
N ALA A 86 13.84 7.34 -2.02
CA ALA A 86 13.45 8.72 -2.23
C ALA A 86 13.59 9.56 -0.95
N ALA A 87 13.18 9.03 0.21
CA ALA A 87 13.34 9.68 1.49
C ALA A 87 14.82 9.96 1.83
N LYS A 88 15.69 8.98 1.56
CA LYS A 88 17.14 9.12 1.69
C LYS A 88 17.70 10.24 0.81
N LEU A 89 17.26 10.30 -0.46
CA LEU A 89 17.71 11.32 -1.41
C LEU A 89 17.36 12.74 -0.96
N ILE A 90 16.20 12.93 -0.33
CA ILE A 90 15.73 14.21 0.20
C ILE A 90 16.41 14.55 1.55
N GLY A 91 17.17 13.61 2.14
CA GLY A 91 17.83 13.78 3.44
C GLY A 91 16.90 13.60 4.64
N ASN A 92 15.75 12.93 4.45
CA ASN A 92 14.81 12.65 5.53
C ASN A 92 15.01 11.25 6.10
N SER A 93 15.93 11.14 7.06
CA SER A 93 16.33 9.89 7.70
C SER A 93 15.19 9.22 8.49
N ASP A 94 14.36 10.01 9.17
CA ASP A 94 13.22 9.48 9.95
C ASP A 94 12.21 8.76 9.06
N LEU A 95 11.99 9.31 7.86
CA LEU A 95 11.05 8.73 6.90
C LEU A 95 11.65 7.48 6.23
N GLU A 96 12.96 7.51 5.92
CA GLU A 96 13.68 6.32 5.45
C GLU A 96 13.56 5.17 6.46
N GLU A 97 13.84 5.43 7.74
CA GLU A 97 13.76 4.41 8.80
C GLU A 97 12.35 3.83 8.93
N LYS A 98 11.31 4.68 8.90
CA LYS A 98 9.91 4.22 8.93
C LYS A 98 9.57 3.30 7.77
N PHE A 99 10.03 3.60 6.56
CA PHE A 99 9.80 2.72 5.42
C PHE A 99 10.56 1.39 5.56
N GLN A 100 11.81 1.43 6.05
CA GLN A 100 12.58 0.21 6.33
C GLN A 100 11.92 -0.67 7.41
N GLU A 101 11.39 -0.07 8.47
CA GLU A 101 10.63 -0.80 9.50
C GLU A 101 9.36 -1.43 8.92
N GLY A 102 8.62 -0.70 8.08
CA GLY A 102 7.47 -1.22 7.35
C GLY A 102 7.81 -2.44 6.50
N ILE A 103 8.92 -2.38 5.74
CA ILE A 103 9.41 -3.50 4.93
C ILE A 103 9.73 -4.73 5.80
N LYS A 104 10.39 -4.53 6.95
CA LYS A 104 10.72 -5.63 7.88
C LYS A 104 9.46 -6.32 8.39
N LYS A 105 8.42 -5.57 8.76
CA LYS A 105 7.13 -6.13 9.21
C LYS A 105 6.36 -6.85 8.10
N LEU A 106 6.55 -6.43 6.85
CA LEU A 106 5.90 -7.03 5.69
C LEU A 106 6.53 -8.37 5.30
N LYS A 107 7.85 -8.49 5.41
CA LYS A 107 8.64 -9.66 5.00
C LYS A 107 8.58 -10.80 5.99
N ARG A 108 7.64 -11.72 5.81
CA ARG A 108 7.57 -12.96 6.59
C ARG A 108 6.93 -14.10 5.81
N ASP A 109 7.19 -15.31 6.29
CA ASP A 109 6.49 -16.55 5.95
C ASP A 109 6.28 -16.77 4.43
N ILE A 110 5.15 -17.38 4.09
CA ILE A 110 4.79 -17.87 2.76
C ILE A 110 4.78 -16.81 1.66
N ILE A 111 4.54 -15.54 2.00
CA ILE A 111 4.45 -14.45 1.01
C ILE A 111 5.83 -14.16 0.38
N PHE A 112 6.90 -14.48 1.09
CA PHE A 112 8.28 -14.27 0.66
C PHE A 112 9.06 -15.58 0.48
N ALA A 113 8.36 -16.72 0.39
CA ALA A 113 8.99 -17.98 0.04
C ALA A 113 9.70 -17.88 -1.33
N ALA A 114 10.87 -18.51 -1.44
CA ALA A 114 11.64 -18.52 -2.68
C ALA A 114 10.89 -19.23 -3.81
N SER A 115 11.12 -18.77 -5.04
CA SER A 115 10.67 -19.49 -6.23
C SER A 115 11.36 -20.86 -6.29
N LEU A 116 10.66 -21.87 -6.82
CA LEU A 116 11.23 -23.19 -7.09
C LEU A 116 12.21 -23.19 -8.28
N TYR A 117 12.26 -22.10 -9.05
CA TYR A 117 13.13 -21.91 -10.22
C TYR A 117 14.38 -21.06 -9.93
N LEU A 118 14.62 -20.73 -8.65
CA LEU A 118 15.77 -19.94 -8.21
C LEU A 118 16.92 -20.85 -7.76
#